data_AF-A0A0C3Q1T0-F1
#
_entry.id   AF-A0A0C3Q1T0-F1
#
_cell.length_a   1.000
_cell.length_b   1.000
_cell.length_c   1.000
_cell.angle_alpha   90.00
_cell.angle_beta   90.00
_cell.angle_gamma   90.00
#
_symmetry.space_group_name_H-M   'P 1'
#
loop_
_entity.id
_entity.type
_entity.pdbx_description
1 polymer ?
#
loop_
_entity_poly.entity_id
_entity_poly.type
_entity_poly.pdbx_seq_one_letter_code
_entity_poly.pdbx_strand_id
1 'polypeptide(L)'
;MIEGCDKAEWKPGSKYCGNACRAFGVILQLEPACLLCETFPKMDKSYFCSASCSNKSLDNAPVLLSVPAGHQALRTVTDQWTKEWKHTPNPPQIRFMWLIVQNRSLHNAFEAKLQAIDASHNFKAERMFPANERRRWHGTKRECTVGDPGTTPTGFCKSPTCSMCIVMQRSFDKEKSAPGSMFGKGVYTSGTSSKSHGYIKQVAPSRYRAMLLCRVLAGKAKKLTQADHNLVAAPAGFDSVRGVPGGGLNYDELIVYDNNQIRPLYLVIYDST
;
A
#
# COMPACT_ATOMS: atom_id res chain seq x y z
N MET A 1 14.93 -27.95 4.91
CA MET A 1 13.85 -28.91 4.59
C MET A 1 12.75 -28.78 5.62
N ILE A 2 11.50 -29.11 5.28
CA ILE A 2 10.46 -29.33 6.29
C ILE A 2 10.92 -30.45 7.23
N GLU A 3 10.68 -30.27 8.53
CA GLU A 3 10.99 -31.26 9.55
C GLU A 3 10.32 -32.60 9.22
N GLY A 4 11.11 -33.69 9.16
CA GLY A 4 10.64 -35.03 8.78
C GLY A 4 10.64 -35.35 7.28
N CYS A 5 11.21 -34.50 6.42
CA CYS A 5 11.36 -34.80 4.99
C CYS A 5 12.78 -35.30 4.65
N ASP A 6 12.89 -36.56 4.24
CA ASP A 6 14.18 -37.21 3.90
C ASP A 6 14.60 -37.03 2.42
N LYS A 7 13.86 -36.22 1.64
CA LYS A 7 14.13 -35.98 0.22
C LYS A 7 14.95 -34.71 0.02
N ALA A 8 15.95 -34.78 -0.87
CA ALA A 8 16.77 -33.64 -1.24
C ALA A 8 15.93 -32.41 -1.66
N GLU A 9 16.45 -31.22 -1.38
CA GLU A 9 15.79 -29.97 -1.78
C GLU A 9 15.67 -29.87 -3.30
N TRP A 10 14.53 -29.35 -3.77
CA TRP A 10 14.26 -29.25 -5.21
C TRP A 10 15.21 -28.29 -5.94
N LYS A 11 15.64 -27.25 -5.23
CA LYS A 11 16.63 -26.25 -5.66
C LYS A 11 17.39 -25.79 -4.41
N PRO A 12 18.64 -25.31 -4.54
CA PRO A 12 19.39 -24.75 -3.43
C PRO A 12 18.57 -23.70 -2.65
N GLY A 13 18.39 -23.92 -1.35
CA GLY A 13 17.60 -23.05 -0.46
C GLY A 13 16.09 -23.31 -0.49
N SER A 14 15.62 -24.35 -1.20
CA SER A 14 14.21 -24.72 -1.20
C SER A 14 13.85 -25.50 0.06
N LYS A 15 12.80 -25.07 0.76
CA LYS A 15 12.26 -25.84 1.91
C LYS A 15 11.64 -27.18 1.50
N TYR A 16 11.41 -27.41 0.20
CA TYR A 16 10.60 -28.49 -0.34
C TYR A 16 11.36 -29.33 -1.36
N CYS A 17 11.07 -30.63 -1.41
CA CYS A 17 11.69 -31.56 -2.37
C CYS A 17 11.05 -31.56 -3.77
N GLY A 18 9.98 -30.78 -4.00
CA GLY A 18 9.35 -30.65 -5.31
C GLY A 18 8.07 -29.81 -5.30
N ASN A 19 7.51 -29.55 -6.48
CA ASN A 19 6.29 -28.74 -6.64
C ASN A 19 5.07 -29.32 -5.93
N ALA A 20 4.91 -30.64 -5.88
CA ALA A 20 3.84 -31.28 -5.12
C ALA A 20 3.93 -30.90 -3.63
N CYS A 21 5.09 -31.09 -3.00
CA CYS A 21 5.29 -30.71 -1.60
C CYS A 21 5.15 -29.20 -1.36
N ARG A 22 5.57 -28.36 -2.31
CA ARG A 22 5.33 -26.91 -2.24
C ARG A 22 3.84 -26.59 -2.19
N ALA A 23 3.05 -27.18 -3.08
CA ALA A 23 1.61 -27.00 -3.11
C ALA A 23 0.94 -27.53 -1.82
N PHE A 24 1.36 -28.69 -1.34
CA PHE A 24 0.91 -29.22 -0.04
C PHE A 24 1.22 -28.27 1.11
N GLY A 25 2.38 -27.61 1.12
CA GLY A 25 2.70 -26.60 2.14
C GLY A 25 1.71 -25.44 2.20
N VAL A 26 1.16 -25.02 1.05
CA VAL A 26 0.09 -24.02 0.98
C VAL A 26 -1.25 -24.60 1.41
N ILE A 27 -1.61 -25.80 0.95
CA ILE A 27 -2.86 -26.48 1.31
C ILE A 27 -2.96 -26.69 2.82
N LEU A 28 -1.84 -27.08 3.46
CA LEU A 28 -1.73 -27.27 4.90
C LEU A 28 -1.53 -25.94 5.67
N GLN A 29 -1.56 -24.79 5.00
CA GLN A 29 -1.38 -23.45 5.58
C GLN A 29 -0.05 -23.26 6.33
N LEU A 30 0.98 -24.02 5.97
CA LEU A 30 2.32 -23.93 6.55
C LEU A 30 3.13 -22.77 5.97
N GLU A 31 2.84 -22.38 4.73
CA GLU A 31 3.45 -21.24 4.07
C GLU A 31 2.40 -20.35 3.39
N PRO A 32 2.61 -19.03 3.36
CA PRO A 32 1.72 -18.12 2.65
C PRO A 32 1.78 -18.35 1.13
N ALA A 33 0.61 -18.48 0.51
CA ALA A 33 0.47 -18.67 -0.92
C ALA A 33 0.91 -17.45 -1.74
N CYS A 34 1.34 -17.70 -2.98
CA CYS A 34 1.42 -16.69 -4.02
C CYS A 34 0.05 -16.02 -4.25
N LEU A 35 -0.02 -14.70 -4.22
CA LEU A 35 -1.28 -13.98 -4.39
C LEU A 35 -1.84 -14.01 -5.82
N LEU A 36 -1.09 -14.50 -6.81
CA LEU A 36 -1.59 -14.63 -8.18
C LEU A 36 -2.10 -16.05 -8.50
N CYS A 37 -1.28 -17.08 -8.24
CA CYS A 37 -1.65 -18.45 -8.60
C CYS A 37 -2.24 -19.25 -7.45
N GLU A 38 -2.09 -18.78 -6.21
CA GLU A 38 -2.57 -19.41 -4.96
C GLU A 38 -2.09 -20.86 -4.73
N THR A 39 -1.25 -21.37 -5.62
CA THR A 39 -0.85 -22.79 -5.67
C THR A 39 0.46 -23.04 -4.94
N PHE A 40 1.41 -22.12 -5.05
CA PHE A 40 2.77 -22.29 -4.52
C PHE A 40 3.11 -21.23 -3.47
N PRO A 41 4.00 -21.55 -2.51
CA PRO A 41 4.49 -20.58 -1.55
C PRO A 41 5.08 -19.37 -2.24
N LYS A 42 4.80 -18.17 -1.73
CA LYS A 42 5.44 -16.94 -2.20
C LYS A 42 6.95 -16.99 -1.90
N MET A 43 7.74 -16.25 -2.67
CA MET A 43 9.16 -16.04 -2.36
C MET A 43 9.33 -15.10 -1.16
N ASP A 44 10.52 -15.13 -0.55
CA ASP A 44 10.86 -14.14 0.48
C ASP A 44 10.77 -12.72 -0.11
N LYS A 45 10.29 -11.77 0.70
CA LYS A 45 10.05 -10.36 0.31
C LYS A 45 9.19 -10.13 -0.95
N SER A 46 8.55 -11.17 -1.47
CA SER A 46 7.61 -11.10 -2.59
C SER A 46 6.21 -11.52 -2.17
N TYR A 47 5.22 -11.11 -2.97
CA TYR A 47 3.85 -11.63 -2.94
C TYR A 47 3.65 -12.82 -3.90
N PHE A 48 4.66 -13.14 -4.70
CA PHE A 48 4.57 -14.11 -5.79
C PHE A 48 5.55 -15.26 -5.60
N CYS A 49 5.20 -16.45 -6.11
CA CYS A 49 6.07 -17.64 -6.04
C CYS A 49 7.19 -17.66 -7.08
N SER A 50 7.19 -16.73 -8.03
CA SER A 50 8.18 -16.64 -9.12
C SER A 50 8.14 -15.29 -9.82
N ALA A 51 9.20 -14.96 -10.55
CA ALA A 51 9.23 -13.83 -11.47
C ALA A 51 8.15 -13.94 -12.57
N SER A 52 7.81 -15.16 -13.01
CA SER A 52 6.73 -15.40 -13.97
C SER A 52 5.37 -14.95 -13.41
N CYS A 53 5.03 -15.34 -12.19
CA CYS A 53 3.81 -14.86 -11.54
C CYS A 53 3.85 -13.35 -11.31
N SER A 54 4.98 -12.80 -10.89
CA SER A 54 5.12 -11.34 -10.74
C SER A 54 4.87 -10.61 -12.05
N ASN A 55 5.52 -11.03 -13.14
CA ASN A 55 5.36 -10.42 -14.47
C ASN A 55 3.93 -10.57 -14.99
N LYS A 56 3.32 -11.76 -14.87
CA LYS A 56 1.93 -11.98 -15.26
C LYS A 56 0.96 -11.07 -14.51
N SER A 57 1.23 -10.77 -13.24
CA SER A 57 0.40 -9.81 -12.49
C SER A 57 0.50 -8.39 -13.04
N LEU A 58 1.72 -7.95 -13.44
CA LEU A 58 1.96 -6.65 -14.06
C LEU A 58 1.39 -6.55 -15.47
N ASP A 59 1.41 -7.64 -16.24
CA ASP A 59 0.91 -7.69 -17.61
C ASP A 59 -0.64 -7.66 -17.64
N ASN A 60 -1.28 -8.24 -16.61
CA ASN A 60 -2.72 -8.20 -16.45
C ASN A 60 -3.24 -6.94 -15.74
N ALA A 61 -2.34 -6.08 -15.25
CA ALA A 61 -2.71 -4.92 -14.44
C ALA A 61 -3.54 -3.87 -15.21
N PRO A 62 -4.37 -3.07 -14.53
CA PRO A 62 -4.58 -3.04 -13.09
C PRO A 62 -5.43 -4.21 -12.59
N VAL A 63 -5.00 -4.86 -11.51
CA VAL A 63 -5.74 -5.95 -10.84
C VAL A 63 -5.71 -5.84 -9.33
N LEU A 64 -6.79 -6.30 -8.70
CA LEU A 64 -6.88 -6.58 -7.28
C LEU A 64 -6.68 -8.08 -7.06
N LEU A 65 -5.68 -8.42 -6.25
CA LEU A 65 -5.45 -9.79 -5.81
C LEU A 65 -5.88 -9.91 -4.35
N SER A 66 -6.79 -10.84 -4.06
CA SER A 66 -7.28 -11.05 -2.69
C SER A 66 -6.11 -11.43 -1.78
N VAL A 67 -6.07 -10.86 -0.58
CA VAL A 67 -5.11 -11.24 0.47
C VAL A 67 -5.85 -12.09 1.50
N PRO A 68 -5.61 -13.40 1.56
CA PRO A 68 -6.32 -14.30 2.47
C PRO A 68 -6.11 -13.96 3.94
N ALA A 69 -7.07 -14.31 4.81
CA ALA A 69 -7.04 -14.02 6.24
C ALA A 69 -5.77 -14.52 6.97
N GLY A 70 -5.22 -15.66 6.52
CA GLY A 70 -4.00 -16.25 7.08
C GLY A 70 -2.70 -15.58 6.62
N HIS A 71 -2.74 -14.73 5.60
CA HIS A 71 -1.54 -14.20 4.96
C HIS A 71 -0.81 -13.17 5.85
N GLN A 72 0.51 -13.29 5.97
CA GLN A 72 1.35 -12.43 6.84
C GLN A 72 1.13 -10.93 6.60
N ALA A 73 0.95 -10.53 5.33
CA ALA A 73 0.68 -9.14 4.98
C ALA A 73 -0.53 -8.58 5.76
N LEU A 74 -1.63 -9.33 5.84
CA LEU A 74 -2.83 -8.89 6.55
C LEU A 74 -2.53 -8.67 8.03
N ARG A 75 -1.79 -9.58 8.66
CA ARG A 75 -1.38 -9.43 10.07
C ARG A 75 -0.63 -8.13 10.31
N THR A 76 0.41 -7.87 9.51
CA THR A 76 1.22 -6.64 9.65
C THR A 76 0.44 -5.35 9.36
N VAL A 77 -0.60 -5.43 8.54
CA VAL A 77 -1.49 -4.30 8.22
C VAL A 77 -2.49 -4.08 9.34
N THR A 78 -3.05 -5.15 9.90
CA THR A 78 -3.93 -5.11 11.08
C THR A 78 -3.18 -4.55 12.30
N ASP A 79 -1.93 -4.95 12.53
CA ASP A 79 -1.11 -4.40 13.62
C ASP A 79 -0.89 -2.89 13.44
N GLN A 80 -0.52 -2.46 12.23
CA GLN A 80 -0.37 -1.03 11.91
C GLN A 80 -1.71 -0.29 12.03
N TRP A 81 -2.82 -0.90 11.59
CA TRP A 81 -4.16 -0.33 11.65
C TRP A 81 -4.57 -0.05 13.09
N THR A 82 -4.51 -1.07 13.95
CA THR A 82 -4.91 -1.01 15.35
C THR A 82 -4.03 -0.07 16.14
N LYS A 83 -2.70 -0.17 15.97
CA LYS A 83 -1.74 0.70 16.66
C LYS A 83 -1.93 2.18 16.31
N GLU A 84 -2.23 2.47 15.05
CA GLU A 84 -2.32 3.84 14.54
C GLU A 84 -3.75 4.38 14.48
N TRP A 85 -4.72 3.66 15.05
CA TRP A 85 -6.08 4.13 15.22
C TRP A 85 -6.19 4.91 16.54
N LYS A 86 -6.29 6.24 16.46
CA LYS A 86 -6.10 7.13 17.61
C LYS A 86 -7.34 7.95 18.00
N HIS A 87 -8.38 7.97 17.18
CA HIS A 87 -9.58 8.78 17.45
C HIS A 87 -10.57 8.11 18.41
N THR A 88 -10.64 6.78 18.40
CA THR A 88 -11.53 5.99 19.28
C THR A 88 -10.75 4.80 19.85
N PRO A 89 -11.15 4.25 21.01
CA PRO A 89 -10.45 3.11 21.61
C PRO A 89 -10.59 1.82 20.80
N ASN A 90 -11.72 1.67 20.07
CA ASN A 90 -12.04 0.46 19.32
C ASN A 90 -11.92 0.75 17.81
N PRO A 91 -10.84 0.30 17.15
CA PRO A 91 -10.75 0.40 15.70
C PRO A 91 -11.80 -0.50 15.02
N PRO A 92 -12.39 -0.07 13.89
CA PRO A 92 -13.22 -0.94 13.06
C PRO A 92 -12.45 -2.19 12.62
N GLN A 93 -13.15 -3.31 12.50
CA GLN A 93 -12.54 -4.57 12.09
C GLN A 93 -12.25 -4.58 10.58
N ILE A 94 -11.01 -4.87 10.21
CA ILE A 94 -10.65 -5.18 8.82
C ILE A 94 -11.29 -6.51 8.44
N ARG A 95 -12.02 -6.50 7.32
CA ARG A 95 -12.76 -7.65 6.78
C ARG A 95 -12.06 -8.26 5.59
N PHE A 96 -11.63 -7.41 4.64
CA PHE A 96 -10.99 -7.84 3.42
C PHE A 96 -9.80 -6.95 3.11
N MET A 97 -8.79 -7.52 2.47
CA MET A 97 -7.65 -6.77 1.99
C MET A 97 -7.27 -7.28 0.61
N TRP A 98 -6.93 -6.36 -0.27
CA TRP A 98 -6.53 -6.64 -1.65
C TRP A 98 -5.17 -6.04 -1.92
N LEU A 99 -4.24 -6.81 -2.49
CA LEU A 99 -3.03 -6.28 -3.10
C LEU A 99 -3.43 -5.58 -4.40
N ILE A 100 -3.00 -4.33 -4.54
CA ILE A 100 -3.22 -3.53 -5.74
C ILE A 100 -1.99 -3.69 -6.62
N VAL A 101 -2.18 -4.22 -7.83
CA VAL A 101 -1.13 -4.29 -8.85
C VAL A 101 -1.44 -3.26 -9.92
N GLN A 102 -0.54 -2.30 -10.09
CA GLN A 102 -0.61 -1.30 -11.17
C GLN A 102 0.25 -1.73 -12.36
N ASN A 103 0.03 -1.11 -13.52
CA ASN A 103 0.75 -1.46 -14.74
C ASN A 103 2.27 -1.30 -14.61
N ARG A 104 3.00 -1.99 -15.48
CA ARG A 104 4.47 -2.04 -15.50
C ARG A 104 5.11 -0.66 -15.60
N SER A 105 4.54 0.28 -16.34
CA SER A 105 5.08 1.64 -16.46
C SER A 105 5.02 2.38 -15.13
N LEU A 106 3.91 2.29 -14.41
CA LEU A 106 3.75 2.90 -13.08
C LEU A 106 4.68 2.25 -12.06
N HIS A 107 4.85 0.92 -12.10
CA HIS A 107 5.79 0.20 -11.26
C HIS A 107 7.23 0.65 -11.52
N ASN A 108 7.68 0.63 -12.78
CA ASN A 108 9.03 1.03 -13.16
C ASN A 108 9.33 2.49 -12.78
N ALA A 109 8.37 3.40 -12.99
CA ALA A 109 8.54 4.81 -12.63
C ALA A 109 8.71 5.02 -11.10
N PHE A 110 8.01 4.22 -10.28
CA PHE A 110 8.18 4.26 -8.83
C PHE A 110 9.55 3.70 -8.40
N GLU A 111 9.96 2.56 -8.94
CA GLU A 111 11.25 1.95 -8.61
C GLU A 111 12.43 2.83 -9.09
N ALA A 112 12.31 3.48 -10.24
CA ALA A 112 13.29 4.47 -10.70
C ALA A 112 13.36 5.68 -9.76
N LYS A 113 12.22 6.18 -9.26
CA LYS A 113 12.19 7.27 -8.28
C LYS A 113 12.80 6.85 -6.93
N LEU A 114 12.55 5.62 -6.50
CA LEU A 114 13.17 5.02 -5.31
C LEU A 114 14.69 5.03 -5.45
N GLN A 115 15.22 4.50 -6.54
CA GLN A 115 16.66 4.47 -6.80
C GLN A 115 17.27 5.88 -6.83
N ALA A 116 16.60 6.85 -7.46
CA ALA A 116 17.07 8.22 -7.53
C ALA A 116 17.15 8.91 -6.15
N ILE A 117 16.11 8.74 -5.30
CA ILE A 117 16.10 9.30 -3.94
C ILE A 117 17.16 8.59 -3.07
N ASP A 118 17.26 7.26 -3.18
CA ASP A 118 18.22 6.47 -2.40
C ASP A 118 19.68 6.77 -2.78
N ALA A 119 19.96 7.06 -4.06
CA ALA A 119 21.28 7.50 -4.49
C ALA A 119 21.64 8.92 -4.01
N SER A 120 20.63 9.75 -3.71
CA SER A 120 20.83 11.14 -3.28
C SER A 120 21.12 11.29 -1.78
N HIS A 121 20.88 10.25 -0.98
CA HIS A 121 20.96 10.30 0.48
C HIS A 121 21.43 8.98 1.08
N ASN A 122 22.19 9.02 2.17
CA ASN A 122 22.69 7.81 2.81
C ASN A 122 21.72 7.22 3.85
N PHE A 123 20.52 6.81 3.41
CA PHE A 123 19.48 6.25 4.30
C PHE A 123 19.94 5.00 5.05
N LYS A 124 20.83 4.21 4.46
CA LYS A 124 21.42 3.03 5.11
C LYS A 124 22.23 3.41 6.34
N ALA A 125 23.05 4.46 6.27
CA ALA A 125 23.79 4.97 7.43
C ALA A 125 22.86 5.47 8.54
N GLU A 126 21.69 5.99 8.18
CA GLU A 126 20.64 6.42 9.11
C GLU A 126 19.73 5.27 9.60
N ARG A 127 20.06 4.01 9.28
CA ARG A 127 19.27 2.81 9.61
C ARG A 127 17.82 2.88 9.10
N MET A 128 17.61 3.52 7.96
CA MET A 128 16.32 3.61 7.30
C MET A 128 16.24 2.63 6.13
N PHE A 129 15.01 2.33 5.70
CA PHE A 129 14.77 1.64 4.44
C PHE A 129 15.23 2.51 3.26
N PRO A 130 15.53 1.90 2.09
CA PRO A 130 15.84 2.64 0.89
C PRO A 130 14.81 3.75 0.60
N ALA A 131 15.30 4.93 0.21
CA ALA A 131 14.51 6.14 -0.01
C ALA A 131 13.60 6.54 1.17
N ASN A 132 13.89 6.06 2.38
CA ASN A 132 13.03 6.18 3.55
C ASN A 132 11.57 5.78 3.25
N GLU A 133 11.37 4.65 2.55
CA GLU A 133 10.04 4.17 2.20
C GLU A 133 9.17 3.93 3.47
N ARG A 134 7.94 4.45 3.46
CA ARG A 134 6.96 4.30 4.54
C ARG A 134 5.63 3.77 4.03
N ARG A 135 4.98 2.91 4.83
CA ARG A 135 3.56 2.59 4.67
C ARG A 135 2.70 3.70 5.24
N ARG A 136 1.83 4.32 4.44
CA ARG A 136 0.98 5.45 4.83
C ARG A 136 -0.46 5.28 4.37
N TRP A 137 -1.40 5.67 5.21
CA TRP A 137 -2.83 5.62 4.95
C TRP A 137 -3.28 6.80 4.09
N HIS A 138 -4.26 6.55 3.21
CA HIS A 138 -4.91 7.55 2.39
C HIS A 138 -6.41 7.24 2.28
N GLY A 139 -7.24 8.11 2.84
CA GLY A 139 -8.69 8.08 2.69
C GLY A 139 -9.12 8.93 1.49
N THR A 140 -10.08 8.44 0.71
CA THR A 140 -10.57 9.15 -0.48
C THR A 140 -12.01 8.78 -0.79
N LYS A 141 -12.56 9.37 -1.86
CA LYS A 141 -13.92 9.10 -2.32
C LYS A 141 -14.04 7.75 -3.02
N ARG A 142 -14.96 6.90 -2.54
CA ARG A 142 -15.37 5.64 -3.19
C ARG A 142 -16.83 5.75 -3.63
N GLU A 143 -17.05 5.70 -4.94
CA GLU A 143 -18.39 5.81 -5.56
C GLU A 143 -19.03 4.47 -5.92
N CYS A 144 -18.37 3.37 -5.56
CA CYS A 144 -18.81 2.02 -5.85
C CYS A 144 -18.56 1.13 -4.63
N THR A 145 -18.64 -0.18 -4.83
CA THR A 145 -18.42 -1.22 -3.81
C THR A 145 -17.14 -2.02 -4.07
N VAL A 146 -16.20 -1.48 -4.85
CA VAL A 146 -14.92 -2.16 -5.12
C VAL A 146 -14.24 -2.56 -3.81
N GLY A 147 -13.86 -3.83 -3.72
CA GLY A 147 -13.28 -4.49 -2.57
C GLY A 147 -14.28 -5.22 -1.66
N ASP A 148 -15.58 -4.95 -1.77
CA ASP A 148 -16.63 -5.68 -1.05
C ASP A 148 -16.73 -7.14 -1.55
N PRO A 149 -17.41 -8.04 -0.81
CA PRO A 149 -17.65 -9.41 -1.25
C PRO A 149 -18.23 -9.48 -2.67
N GLY A 150 -17.67 -10.37 -3.50
CA GLY A 150 -18.04 -10.50 -4.91
C GLY A 150 -17.25 -9.60 -5.87
N THR A 151 -16.34 -8.75 -5.37
CA THR A 151 -15.41 -7.98 -6.22
C THR A 151 -14.54 -8.93 -7.05
N THR A 152 -14.50 -8.72 -8.36
CA THR A 152 -13.60 -9.43 -9.28
C THR A 152 -12.23 -8.75 -9.36
N PRO A 153 -11.17 -9.43 -9.82
CA PRO A 153 -9.83 -8.84 -9.92
C PRO A 153 -9.77 -7.55 -10.75
N THR A 154 -10.65 -7.39 -11.75
CA THR A 154 -10.76 -6.20 -12.60
C THR A 154 -12.02 -5.37 -12.30
N GLY A 155 -12.62 -5.54 -11.12
CA GLY A 155 -13.91 -4.95 -10.72
C GLY A 155 -13.91 -3.45 -10.45
N PHE A 156 -12.98 -2.69 -11.04
CA PHE A 156 -12.94 -1.23 -10.89
C PHE A 156 -14.11 -0.60 -11.66
N CYS A 157 -14.83 0.33 -11.02
CA CYS A 157 -15.81 1.13 -11.76
C CYS A 157 -15.11 2.11 -12.73
N LYS A 158 -15.82 2.50 -13.79
CA LYS A 158 -15.33 3.43 -14.83
C LYS A 158 -15.68 4.90 -14.55
N SER A 159 -16.21 5.20 -13.36
CA SER A 159 -16.58 6.59 -13.01
C SER A 159 -15.34 7.49 -13.04
N PRO A 160 -15.36 8.61 -13.79
CA PRO A 160 -14.27 9.56 -13.85
C PRO A 160 -14.12 10.38 -12.55
N THR A 161 -15.05 10.22 -11.61
CA THR A 161 -15.03 10.91 -10.33
C THR A 161 -14.76 9.98 -9.15
N CYS A 162 -14.68 8.66 -9.35
CA CYS A 162 -14.35 7.70 -8.29
C CYS A 162 -12.85 7.70 -7.99
N SER A 163 -12.40 8.60 -7.12
CA SER A 163 -10.99 8.76 -6.74
C SER A 163 -10.33 7.44 -6.33
N MET A 164 -11.03 6.59 -5.58
CA MET A 164 -10.54 5.25 -5.20
C MET A 164 -10.15 4.41 -6.42
N CYS A 165 -11.07 4.20 -7.37
CA CYS A 165 -10.81 3.42 -8.58
C CYS A 165 -9.76 4.08 -9.48
N ILE A 166 -9.75 5.41 -9.57
CA ILE A 166 -8.78 6.16 -10.37
C ILE A 166 -7.38 5.98 -9.81
N VAL A 167 -7.19 6.15 -8.49
CA VAL A 167 -5.89 5.98 -7.84
C VAL A 167 -5.39 4.55 -8.01
N MET A 168 -6.24 3.53 -7.82
CA MET A 168 -5.82 2.14 -8.00
C MET A 168 -5.44 1.80 -9.44
N GLN A 169 -6.11 2.38 -10.45
CA GLN A 169 -5.85 2.07 -11.87
C GLN A 169 -4.74 2.94 -12.49
N ARG A 170 -4.69 4.22 -12.14
CA ARG A 170 -3.88 5.26 -12.81
C ARG A 170 -2.87 5.95 -11.89
N SER A 171 -2.86 5.58 -10.61
CA SER A 171 -2.04 6.18 -9.55
C SER A 171 -2.51 7.56 -9.11
N PHE A 172 -1.77 8.12 -8.16
CA PHE A 172 -2.04 9.43 -7.59
C PHE A 172 -1.68 10.55 -8.56
N ASP A 173 -2.38 11.67 -8.40
CA ASP A 173 -2.10 12.90 -9.12
C ASP A 173 -2.18 14.08 -8.16
N LYS A 174 -1.04 14.74 -7.88
CA LYS A 174 -0.99 15.93 -7.03
C LYS A 174 -1.85 17.07 -7.58
N GLU A 175 -2.13 17.07 -8.88
CA GLU A 175 -3.01 18.04 -9.51
C GLU A 175 -4.47 17.91 -9.03
N LYS A 176 -4.80 16.79 -8.37
CA LYS A 176 -6.10 16.55 -7.71
C LYS A 176 -6.09 16.86 -6.21
N SER A 177 -5.06 17.52 -5.70
CA SER A 177 -5.01 17.96 -4.30
C SER A 177 -6.18 18.88 -3.97
N ALA A 178 -6.71 18.78 -2.74
CA ALA A 178 -7.86 19.58 -2.34
C ALA A 178 -7.46 21.07 -2.24
N PRO A 179 -8.31 22.01 -2.71
CA PRO A 179 -8.07 23.44 -2.52
C PRO A 179 -7.89 23.79 -1.04
N GLY A 180 -6.95 24.67 -0.73
CA GLY A 180 -6.67 25.12 0.64
C GLY A 180 -5.92 24.11 1.52
N SER A 181 -5.40 23.01 0.96
CA SER A 181 -4.60 22.04 1.72
C SER A 181 -3.42 22.72 2.44
N MET A 182 -3.12 22.26 3.66
CA MET A 182 -2.20 22.95 4.58
C MET A 182 -0.77 23.13 4.07
N PHE A 183 -0.30 22.23 3.23
CA PHE A 183 1.05 22.22 2.66
C PHE A 183 0.99 22.27 1.14
N GLY A 184 0.02 23.01 0.61
CA GLY A 184 -0.20 23.22 -0.81
C GLY A 184 -0.51 21.97 -1.62
N LYS A 185 -0.11 21.98 -2.88
CA LYS A 185 -0.50 21.05 -3.93
C LYS A 185 0.37 19.79 -3.96
N GLY A 186 0.07 18.87 -3.05
CA GLY A 186 0.73 17.57 -2.95
C GLY A 186 -0.25 16.43 -2.72
N VAL A 187 0.30 15.21 -2.62
CA VAL A 187 -0.44 14.01 -2.26
C VAL A 187 -0.26 13.76 -0.76
N TYR A 188 -1.37 13.81 -0.02
CA TYR A 188 -1.39 13.75 1.43
C TYR A 188 -1.64 12.33 1.93
N THR A 189 -0.83 11.90 2.89
CA THR A 189 -0.97 10.61 3.56
C THR A 189 -0.67 10.73 5.06
N SER A 190 -1.23 9.84 5.87
CA SER A 190 -0.98 9.83 7.32
C SER A 190 -0.49 8.47 7.82
N GLY A 191 0.28 8.47 8.89
CA GLY A 191 0.64 7.25 9.61
C GLY A 191 -0.53 6.78 10.47
N THR A 192 -1.37 7.74 10.86
CA THR A 192 -2.55 7.57 11.69
C THR A 192 -3.74 7.15 10.82
N SER A 193 -4.23 5.92 10.99
CA SER A 193 -5.33 5.35 10.20
C SER A 193 -6.64 6.10 10.43
N SER A 194 -6.95 6.45 11.69
CA SER A 194 -8.17 7.20 12.05
C SER A 194 -8.20 8.63 11.50
N LYS A 195 -7.03 9.26 11.28
CA LYS A 195 -6.95 10.54 10.56
C LYS A 195 -7.38 10.38 9.11
N SER A 196 -6.78 9.42 8.42
CA SER A 196 -7.10 9.15 7.00
C SER A 196 -8.56 8.72 6.82
N HIS A 197 -9.12 8.00 7.80
CA HIS A 197 -10.54 7.66 7.84
C HIS A 197 -11.46 8.88 7.73
N GLY A 198 -11.09 10.01 8.35
CA GLY A 198 -11.86 11.25 8.29
C GLY A 198 -12.01 11.85 6.88
N TYR A 199 -11.18 11.44 5.93
CA TYR A 199 -11.22 11.89 4.53
C TYR A 199 -11.97 10.94 3.59
N ILE A 200 -12.52 9.84 4.11
CA ILE A 200 -13.27 8.88 3.30
C ILE A 200 -14.65 9.43 3.01
N LYS A 201 -15.01 9.41 1.72
CA LYS A 201 -16.37 9.70 1.26
C LYS A 201 -16.93 8.47 0.55
N GLN A 202 -17.75 7.69 1.26
CA GLN A 202 -18.49 6.57 0.67
C GLN A 202 -19.77 7.11 0.04
N VAL A 203 -19.95 6.93 -1.28
CA VAL A 203 -21.14 7.41 -2.00
C VAL A 203 -22.12 6.27 -2.30
N ALA A 204 -21.62 5.11 -2.76
CA ALA A 204 -22.48 3.96 -2.96
C ALA A 204 -22.87 3.33 -1.61
N PRO A 205 -24.11 2.85 -1.43
CA PRO A 205 -24.49 2.08 -0.25
C PRO A 205 -23.57 0.87 -0.06
N SER A 206 -22.93 0.79 1.09
CA SER A 206 -22.09 -0.34 1.49
C SER A 206 -22.04 -0.39 3.01
N ARG A 207 -22.09 -1.61 3.57
CA ARG A 207 -21.82 -1.87 5.00
C ARG A 207 -20.33 -1.76 5.36
N TYR A 208 -19.50 -1.46 4.37
CA TYR A 208 -18.06 -1.35 4.51
C TYR A 208 -17.57 0.02 4.10
N ARG A 209 -16.44 0.41 4.70
CA ARG A 209 -15.60 1.52 4.23
C ARG A 209 -14.33 0.96 3.62
N ALA A 210 -13.69 1.79 2.80
CA ALA A 210 -12.50 1.44 2.07
C ALA A 210 -11.41 2.50 2.26
N MET A 211 -10.19 2.05 2.53
CA MET A 211 -9.03 2.93 2.67
C MET A 211 -7.82 2.32 1.97
N LEU A 212 -6.94 3.19 1.44
CA LEU A 212 -5.70 2.76 0.81
C LEU A 212 -4.57 2.76 1.84
N LEU A 213 -3.77 1.70 1.86
CA LEU A 213 -2.42 1.72 2.42
C LEU A 213 -1.43 1.83 1.26
N CYS A 214 -0.53 2.80 1.32
CA CYS A 214 0.34 3.18 0.22
C CYS A 214 1.82 2.96 0.59
N ARG A 215 2.64 2.63 -0.41
CA ARG A 215 4.11 2.81 -0.34
C ARG A 215 4.40 4.27 -0.66
N VAL A 216 5.09 4.97 0.23
CA VAL A 216 5.47 6.38 0.05
C VAL A 216 6.96 6.53 0.24
N LEU A 217 7.65 7.04 -0.78
CA LEU A 217 9.06 7.40 -0.73
C LEU A 217 9.19 8.75 -0.01
N ALA A 218 9.35 8.71 1.32
CA ALA A 218 9.42 9.92 2.12
C ALA A 218 10.72 10.70 1.85
N GLY A 219 11.80 9.99 1.48
CA GLY A 219 13.12 10.58 1.33
C GLY A 219 13.54 11.39 2.57
N LYS A 220 14.27 12.48 2.33
CA LYS A 220 14.57 13.49 3.34
C LYS A 220 13.37 14.43 3.49
N ALA A 221 12.57 14.23 4.52
CA ALA A 221 11.35 15.01 4.76
C ALA A 221 11.63 16.33 5.53
N LYS A 222 11.17 17.47 5.01
CA LYS A 222 11.17 18.74 5.74
C LYS A 222 10.08 18.71 6.81
N LYS A 223 10.45 18.84 8.08
CA LYS A 223 9.46 19.03 9.15
C LYS A 223 8.92 20.45 9.12
N LEU A 224 7.59 20.59 9.08
CA LEU A 224 6.89 21.86 9.19
C LEU A 224 5.85 21.79 10.31
N THR A 225 5.78 22.84 11.12
CA THR A 225 4.81 23.01 12.22
C THR A 225 3.73 24.04 11.88
N GLN A 226 3.94 24.86 10.85
CA GLN A 226 3.00 25.85 10.35
C GLN A 226 2.62 25.52 8.92
N ALA A 227 1.38 25.84 8.54
CA ALA A 227 0.88 25.67 7.19
C ALA A 227 1.69 26.51 6.19
N ASP A 228 1.90 25.95 5.00
CA ASP A 228 2.37 26.67 3.82
C ASP A 228 1.51 26.22 2.63
N HIS A 229 0.43 26.97 2.41
CA HIS A 229 -0.57 26.67 1.39
C HIS A 229 -0.05 26.83 -0.04
N ASN A 230 1.13 27.44 -0.23
CA ASN A 230 1.66 27.78 -1.55
C ASN A 230 2.64 26.74 -2.11
N LEU A 231 2.97 25.69 -1.34
CA LEU A 231 3.89 24.66 -1.79
C LEU A 231 3.34 23.89 -3.01
N VAL A 232 4.14 23.81 -4.07
CA VAL A 232 3.84 22.99 -5.27
C VAL A 232 4.91 21.93 -5.54
N ALA A 233 5.98 21.98 -4.76
CA ALA A 233 7.14 21.10 -4.75
C ALA A 233 7.65 20.94 -3.32
N ALA A 234 8.47 19.92 -3.08
CA ALA A 234 9.18 19.81 -1.81
C ALA A 234 10.16 21.00 -1.67
N PRO A 235 10.36 21.56 -0.46
CA PRO A 235 11.34 22.62 -0.23
C PRO A 235 12.75 22.20 -0.68
N ALA A 236 13.57 23.18 -1.11
CA ALA A 236 14.92 22.91 -1.60
C ALA A 236 15.74 22.05 -0.63
N GLY A 237 16.33 20.97 -1.15
CA GLY A 237 17.12 20.01 -0.38
C GLY A 237 16.31 18.94 0.38
N PHE A 238 15.00 18.83 0.11
CA PHE A 238 14.10 17.83 0.68
C PHE A 238 13.28 17.13 -0.41
N ASP A 239 12.82 15.91 -0.14
CA ASP A 239 12.01 15.11 -1.06
C ASP A 239 10.51 15.17 -0.74
N SER A 240 10.17 15.59 0.47
CA SER A 240 8.80 15.62 0.97
C SER A 240 8.65 16.61 2.12
N VAL A 241 7.40 16.85 2.53
CA VAL A 241 7.07 17.57 3.75
C VAL A 241 6.44 16.62 4.75
N ARG A 242 6.87 16.72 6.01
CA ARG A 242 6.24 16.10 7.15
C ARG A 242 5.60 17.17 8.04
N GLY A 243 4.29 17.29 7.98
CA GLY A 243 3.52 18.06 8.94
C GLY A 243 3.53 17.36 10.29
N VAL A 244 4.01 18.02 11.34
CA VAL A 244 4.04 17.47 12.70
C VAL A 244 2.98 18.15 13.57
N PRO A 245 2.43 17.46 14.58
CA PRO A 245 1.42 18.05 15.46
C PRO A 245 1.88 19.39 16.07
N GLY A 246 0.98 20.36 16.07
CA GLY A 246 1.27 21.78 16.33
C GLY A 246 0.69 22.68 15.23
N GLY A 247 0.46 23.96 15.53
CA GLY A 247 0.00 24.96 14.54
C GLY A 247 -1.29 24.60 13.80
N GLY A 248 -2.20 23.85 14.44
CA GLY A 248 -3.49 23.40 13.87
C GLY A 248 -3.53 21.92 13.45
N LEU A 249 -2.40 21.20 13.47
CA LEU A 249 -2.37 19.76 13.20
C LEU A 249 -2.48 18.92 14.47
N ASN A 250 -3.46 18.02 14.50
CA ASN A 250 -3.63 17.04 15.59
C ASN A 250 -2.82 15.75 15.37
N TYR A 251 -2.52 15.39 14.11
CA TYR A 251 -1.76 14.19 13.76
C TYR A 251 -0.88 14.42 12.54
N ASP A 252 0.14 13.58 12.40
CA ASP A 252 1.15 13.70 11.37
C ASP A 252 0.60 13.55 9.95
N GLU A 253 1.18 14.31 9.03
CA GLU A 253 0.98 14.18 7.59
C GLU A 253 2.32 14.03 6.89
N LEU A 254 2.33 13.26 5.81
CA LEU A 254 3.44 13.16 4.89
C LEU A 254 2.91 13.54 3.50
N ILE A 255 3.53 14.54 2.90
CA ILE A 255 3.14 15.13 1.64
C ILE A 255 4.29 14.95 0.64
N VAL A 256 3.97 14.30 -0.48
CA VAL A 256 4.89 14.19 -1.62
C VAL A 256 4.38 15.04 -2.78
N TYR A 257 5.30 15.61 -3.54
CA TYR A 257 5.00 16.54 -4.63
C TYR A 257 5.40 15.99 -6.02
N ASP A 258 5.73 14.71 -6.08
CA ASP A 258 5.99 13.94 -7.29
C ASP A 258 5.08 12.71 -7.27
N ASN A 259 4.31 12.51 -8.34
CA ASN A 259 3.37 11.39 -8.47
C ASN A 259 4.07 10.03 -8.46
N ASN A 260 5.38 9.97 -8.74
CA ASN A 260 6.18 8.75 -8.68
C ASN A 260 6.73 8.42 -7.29
N GLN A 261 6.54 9.27 -6.28
CA GLN A 261 6.91 8.98 -4.89
C GLN A 261 5.87 8.16 -4.12
N ILE A 262 4.74 7.81 -4.73
CA ILE A 262 3.66 7.10 -4.05
C ILE A 262 2.98 6.08 -4.95
N ARG A 263 2.71 4.89 -4.41
CA ARG A 263 1.87 3.86 -5.05
C ARG A 263 0.88 3.28 -4.04
N PRO A 264 -0.39 3.08 -4.44
CA PRO A 264 -1.33 2.33 -3.61
C PRO A 264 -0.86 0.88 -3.54
N LEU A 265 -0.74 0.34 -2.32
CA LEU A 265 -0.27 -1.03 -2.09
C LEU A 265 -1.42 -1.96 -1.76
N TYR A 266 -2.24 -1.58 -0.78
CA TYR A 266 -3.41 -2.35 -0.37
C TYR A 266 -4.69 -1.52 -0.42
N LEU A 267 -5.76 -2.15 -0.86
CA LEU A 267 -7.13 -1.71 -0.59
C LEU A 267 -7.60 -2.46 0.67
N VAL A 268 -7.87 -1.73 1.74
CA VAL A 268 -8.32 -2.28 3.02
C VAL A 268 -9.81 -1.98 3.18
N ILE A 269 -10.60 -3.02 3.36
CA ILE A 269 -12.05 -2.98 3.53
C ILE A 269 -12.38 -3.37 4.96
N TYR A 270 -13.15 -2.54 5.64
CA TYR A 270 -13.44 -2.67 7.06
C TYR A 270 -14.87 -2.23 7.37
N ASP A 271 -15.39 -2.59 8.54
CA ASP A 271 -16.77 -2.27 8.90
C ASP A 271 -17.03 -0.75 8.92
N SER A 272 -18.18 -0.33 8.38
CA SER A 272 -18.71 1.00 8.68
C SER A 272 -19.18 0.98 10.14
N THR A 273 -18.52 1.76 11.00
CA THR A 273 -19.03 2.06 12.36
C THR A 273 -20.46 2.56 12.32
#